data_AF-A0AB36HNT3-F1
#
_entry.id   AF-A0AB36HNT3-F1
#
_cell.length_a   1.000
_cell.length_b   1.000
_cell.length_c   1.000
_cell.angle_alpha   90.00
_cell.angle_beta   90.00
_cell.angle_gamma   90.00
#
_symmetry.space_group_name_H-M   'P 1'
#
loop_
_entity.id
_entity.type
_entity.pdbx_description
1 polymer ?
#
loop_
_entity_poly.entity_id
_entity_poly.type
_entity_poly.pdbx_seq_one_letter_code
_entity_poly.pdbx_strand_id
1 'polypeptide(L)'
;MAYADRISDLARTLAQYPTSVTITGTRIDIRTAKQLESLNAQISNDQKLARDGDALIAAGSGKDAKALSQRIADAGPQIGNLLAAFGAQDAERLKTLSIMSKQKFDASAASRLQAEKRFADEVAKLMAAEASSVAALPASPCGPKPQPTPTPTPSPTPSPSPTPSPVPSLDDVIASLPGYLQITIPDAVARYDADSLAIASKAAGDAAIRLGVKTPDGITDYATIQFAGGPDITSQPWASAILKDAGLGTIDDRIAILNNALQARLLMADAMNGSPSPAPTSR
;
A
#
# COMPACT_ATOMS: atom_id res chain seq x y z
N MET A 1 10.11 -12.95 27.66
CA MET A 1 10.46 -12.87 26.22
C MET A 1 9.31 -12.12 25.58
N ALA A 2 9.56 -10.97 24.95
CA ALA A 2 8.49 -10.19 24.33
C ALA A 2 8.08 -10.83 22.99
N TYR A 3 6.82 -11.25 22.87
CA TYR A 3 6.28 -11.83 21.65
C TYR A 3 6.27 -10.81 20.51
N ALA A 4 6.00 -9.53 20.80
CA ALA A 4 5.99 -8.45 19.82
C ALA A 4 7.36 -8.24 19.14
N ASP A 5 8.45 -8.33 19.90
CA ASP A 5 9.81 -8.17 19.38
C ASP A 5 10.17 -9.31 18.41
N ARG A 6 9.77 -10.54 18.75
CA ARG A 6 9.97 -11.70 17.86
C ARG A 6 9.21 -11.56 16.55
N ILE A 7 7.97 -11.06 16.58
CA ILE A 7 7.19 -10.79 15.37
C ILE A 7 7.89 -9.70 14.53
N SER A 8 8.46 -8.67 15.15
CA SER A 8 9.25 -7.64 14.46
C SER A 8 10.50 -8.20 13.79
N ASP A 9 11.25 -9.08 14.45
CA ASP A 9 12.44 -9.72 13.86
C ASP A 9 12.09 -10.64 12.70
N LEU A 10 10.99 -11.39 12.81
CA LEU A 10 10.46 -12.20 11.72
C LEU A 10 10.05 -11.33 10.52
N ALA A 11 9.43 -10.17 10.76
CA ALA A 11 9.04 -9.24 9.70
C ALA A 11 10.27 -8.63 9.00
N ARG A 12 11.31 -8.28 9.77
CA ARG A 12 12.59 -7.81 9.21
C ARG A 12 13.29 -8.90 8.38
N THR A 13 13.20 -10.16 8.81
CA THR A 13 13.72 -11.31 8.05
C THR A 13 12.95 -11.49 6.75
N LEU A 14 11.61 -11.39 6.79
CA LEU A 14 10.78 -11.45 5.60
C LEU A 14 11.09 -10.31 4.61
N ALA A 15 11.40 -9.10 5.11
CA ALA A 15 11.75 -7.96 4.27
C ALA A 15 13.04 -8.15 3.44
N GLN A 16 13.90 -9.11 3.78
CA GLN A 16 15.11 -9.43 3.01
C GLN A 16 14.79 -10.17 1.71
N TYR A 17 13.62 -10.80 1.60
CA TYR A 17 13.22 -11.50 0.39
C TYR A 17 12.73 -10.49 -0.66
N PRO A 18 13.18 -10.59 -1.92
CA PRO A 18 12.81 -9.64 -2.96
C PRO A 18 11.30 -9.62 -3.19
N THR A 19 10.74 -8.41 -3.34
CA THR A 19 9.33 -8.19 -3.67
C THR A 19 9.11 -7.90 -5.15
N SER A 20 10.18 -7.85 -5.94
CA SER A 20 10.19 -7.61 -7.38
C SER A 20 11.40 -8.27 -8.03
N VAL A 21 11.30 -8.61 -9.31
CA VAL A 21 12.42 -9.10 -10.12
C VAL A 21 12.49 -8.36 -11.43
N THR A 22 13.69 -8.14 -11.94
CA THR A 22 13.89 -7.62 -13.28
C THR A 22 14.18 -8.79 -14.23
N ILE A 23 13.29 -9.00 -15.20
CA ILE A 23 13.43 -10.04 -16.20
C ILE A 23 13.45 -9.36 -17.57
N THR A 24 14.51 -9.59 -18.33
CA THR A 24 14.69 -9.04 -19.70
C THR A 24 14.42 -7.53 -19.77
N GLY A 25 14.95 -6.77 -18.81
CA GLY A 25 14.78 -5.31 -18.73
C GLY A 25 13.44 -4.83 -18.17
N THR A 26 12.46 -5.72 -17.98
CA THR A 26 11.14 -5.39 -17.39
C THR A 26 11.10 -5.73 -15.91
N ARG A 27 10.70 -4.79 -15.07
CA ARG A 27 10.45 -5.03 -13.63
C ARG A 27 9.09 -5.71 -13.45
N ILE A 28 9.06 -6.81 -12.71
CA ILE A 28 7.85 -7.58 -12.39
C ILE A 28 7.77 -7.72 -10.87
N ASP A 29 6.69 -7.22 -10.27
CA ASP A 29 6.53 -7.23 -8.81
C ASP A 29 6.08 -8.59 -8.30
N ILE A 30 6.89 -9.32 -7.54
CA ILE A 30 6.46 -10.56 -6.87
C ILE A 30 5.29 -10.29 -5.91
N ARG A 31 5.30 -9.14 -5.24
CA ARG A 31 4.19 -8.64 -4.42
C ARG A 31 3.87 -7.23 -4.86
N THR A 32 2.61 -6.96 -5.15
CA THR A 32 2.18 -5.61 -5.51
C THR A 32 2.29 -4.66 -4.31
N ALA A 33 2.35 -3.36 -4.57
CA ALA A 33 2.35 -2.35 -3.50
C ALA A 33 1.15 -2.53 -2.54
N LYS A 34 -0.04 -2.79 -3.10
CA LYS A 34 -1.27 -3.04 -2.31
C LYS A 34 -1.19 -4.29 -1.45
N GLN A 35 -0.59 -5.38 -1.96
CA GLN A 35 -0.36 -6.60 -1.18
C GLN A 35 0.63 -6.35 -0.04
N LEU A 36 1.70 -5.60 -0.29
CA LEU A 36 2.69 -5.24 0.73
C LEU A 36 2.11 -4.32 1.80
N GLU A 37 1.29 -3.34 1.41
CA GLU A 37 0.58 -2.46 2.34
C GLU A 37 -0.36 -3.26 3.23
N SER A 38 -1.17 -4.15 2.65
CA SER A 38 -2.09 -5.02 3.39
C SER A 38 -1.33 -5.94 4.37
N LEU A 39 -0.20 -6.51 3.94
CA LEU A 39 0.64 -7.34 4.79
C LEU A 39 1.25 -6.55 5.94
N ASN A 40 1.81 -5.37 5.67
CA ASN A 40 2.41 -4.51 6.70
C ASN A 40 1.38 -4.02 7.71
N ALA A 41 0.17 -3.68 7.26
CA ALA A 41 -0.93 -3.31 8.14
C ALA A 41 -1.31 -4.45 9.08
N GLN A 42 -1.41 -5.68 8.56
CA GLN A 42 -1.71 -6.86 9.39
C GLN A 42 -0.58 -7.15 10.38
N ILE A 43 0.69 -7.09 9.96
CA ILE A 43 1.84 -7.27 10.84
C ILE A 43 1.83 -6.24 11.97
N SER A 44 1.49 -4.98 11.67
CA SER A 44 1.40 -3.92 12.67
C SER A 44 0.27 -4.18 13.69
N ASN A 45 -0.87 -4.70 13.22
CA ASN A 45 -1.98 -5.09 14.09
C ASN A 45 -1.57 -6.23 15.04
N ASP A 46 -0.95 -7.29 14.51
CA ASP A 46 -0.49 -8.43 15.31
C ASP A 46 0.58 -8.02 16.31
N GLN A 47 1.53 -7.15 15.93
CA GLN A 47 2.52 -6.58 16.85
C GLN A 47 1.88 -5.76 17.96
N LYS A 48 0.81 -5.00 17.68
CA LYS A 48 0.11 -4.23 18.70
C LYS A 48 -0.59 -5.15 19.70
N LEU A 49 -1.31 -6.15 19.21
CA LEU A 49 -1.93 -7.17 20.04
C LEU A 49 -0.91 -7.91 20.91
N ALA A 50 0.25 -8.22 20.35
CA ALA A 50 1.34 -8.86 21.08
C ALA A 50 1.98 -7.94 22.14
N ARG A 51 2.04 -6.63 21.91
CA ARG A 51 2.50 -5.69 22.97
C ARG A 51 1.51 -5.63 24.13
N ASP A 52 0.22 -5.63 23.82
CA ASP A 52 -0.83 -5.64 24.84
C ASP A 52 -0.77 -6.94 25.67
N GLY A 53 -0.53 -8.09 25.03
CA GLY A 53 -0.37 -9.37 25.71
C GLY A 53 0.91 -9.45 26.55
N ASP A 54 2.05 -9.04 25.99
CA ASP A 54 3.32 -8.88 26.70
C ASP A 54 3.16 -8.01 27.97
N ALA A 55 2.41 -6.91 27.89
CA ALA A 55 2.15 -6.02 29.02
C ALA A 55 1.35 -6.70 30.14
N LEU A 56 0.33 -7.51 29.79
CA LEU A 56 -0.43 -8.28 30.78
C LEU A 56 0.42 -9.39 31.41
N ILE A 57 1.25 -10.07 30.61
CA ILE A 57 2.17 -11.09 31.12
C ILE A 57 3.16 -10.47 32.11
N ALA A 58 3.72 -9.30 31.78
CA ALA A 58 4.61 -8.56 32.67
C ALA A 58 3.91 -8.10 33.97
N ALA A 59 2.63 -7.73 33.89
CA ALA A 59 1.83 -7.34 35.05
C ALA A 59 1.40 -8.53 35.93
N GLY A 60 1.44 -9.77 35.41
CA GLY A 60 1.11 -11.00 36.13
C GLY A 60 -0.39 -11.19 36.45
N SER A 61 -1.26 -10.24 36.11
CA SER A 61 -2.73 -10.35 36.20
C SER A 61 -3.42 -9.27 35.36
N GLY A 62 -4.68 -9.51 34.94
CA GLY A 62 -5.44 -8.51 34.18
C GLY A 62 -6.92 -8.84 34.06
N LYS A 63 -7.80 -7.85 34.24
CA LYS A 63 -9.27 -8.01 34.13
C LYS A 63 -9.72 -8.44 32.73
N ASP A 64 -8.95 -8.05 31.70
CA ASP A 64 -9.27 -8.29 30.29
C ASP A 64 -8.46 -9.43 29.67
N ALA A 65 -7.67 -10.17 30.47
CA ALA A 65 -6.76 -11.20 29.97
C ALA A 65 -7.47 -12.23 29.08
N LYS A 66 -8.68 -12.69 29.46
CA LYS A 66 -9.46 -13.65 28.68
C LYS A 66 -9.97 -13.07 27.34
N ALA A 67 -10.36 -11.79 27.33
CA ALA A 67 -10.83 -11.14 26.11
C ALA A 67 -9.67 -10.85 25.16
N LEU A 68 -8.51 -10.47 25.70
CA LEU A 68 -7.29 -10.24 24.92
C LEU A 68 -6.72 -11.55 24.37
N SER A 69 -6.66 -12.61 25.17
CA SER A 69 -6.19 -13.92 24.70
C SER A 69 -7.01 -14.45 23.52
N GLN A 70 -8.33 -14.22 23.52
CA GLN A 70 -9.18 -14.60 22.41
C GLN A 70 -8.86 -13.78 21.15
N ARG A 71 -8.69 -12.45 21.27
CA ARG A 71 -8.32 -11.59 20.13
C ARG A 71 -6.95 -11.96 19.54
N ILE A 72 -5.98 -12.28 20.39
CA ILE A 72 -4.65 -12.75 19.97
C ILE A 72 -4.79 -14.10 19.23
N ALA A 73 -5.59 -15.03 19.76
CA ALA A 73 -5.84 -16.32 19.11
C ALA A 73 -6.54 -16.16 17.75
N ASP A 74 -7.52 -15.27 17.64
CA ASP A 74 -8.25 -14.98 16.41
C ASP A 74 -7.39 -14.24 15.36
N ALA A 75 -6.39 -13.46 15.82
CA ALA A 75 -5.45 -12.76 14.96
C ALA A 75 -4.36 -13.69 14.38
N GLY A 76 -3.93 -14.71 15.13
CA GLY A 76 -2.89 -15.66 14.72
C GLY A 76 -2.98 -16.20 13.28
N PRO A 77 -4.15 -16.66 12.78
CA PRO A 77 -4.27 -17.16 11.41
C PRO A 77 -4.40 -16.07 10.33
N GLN A 78 -4.58 -14.79 10.69
CA GLN A 78 -4.94 -13.74 9.72
C GLN A 78 -3.84 -13.46 8.70
N ILE A 79 -2.57 -13.45 9.11
CA ILE A 79 -1.44 -13.32 8.19
C ILE A 79 -1.42 -14.49 7.19
N GLY A 80 -1.63 -15.73 7.66
CA GLY A 80 -1.69 -16.90 6.78
C GLY A 80 -2.83 -16.83 5.76
N ASN A 81 -4.01 -16.41 6.19
CA ASN A 81 -5.18 -16.23 5.32
C ASN A 81 -4.94 -15.15 4.25
N LEU A 82 -4.32 -14.04 4.65
CA LEU A 82 -3.96 -12.95 3.75
C LEU A 82 -2.95 -13.40 2.68
N LEU A 83 -1.90 -14.12 3.09
CA LEU A 83 -0.88 -14.64 2.17
C LEU A 83 -1.44 -15.71 1.22
N ALA A 84 -2.40 -16.53 1.69
CA ALA A 84 -3.12 -17.47 0.82
C ALA A 84 -3.94 -16.72 -0.26
N ALA A 85 -4.60 -15.62 0.12
CA ALA A 85 -5.33 -14.78 -0.84
C ALA A 85 -4.40 -14.14 -1.87
N PHE A 86 -3.19 -13.72 -1.48
CA PHE A 86 -2.19 -13.22 -2.43
C PHE A 86 -1.76 -14.29 -3.44
N GLY A 87 -1.51 -15.52 -2.97
CA GLY A 87 -1.16 -16.63 -3.86
C GLY A 87 -2.21 -16.89 -4.94
N ALA A 88 -3.50 -16.75 -4.61
CA ALA A 88 -4.60 -16.87 -5.58
C ALA A 88 -4.59 -15.73 -6.63
N GLN A 89 -4.30 -14.50 -6.19
CA GLN A 89 -4.17 -13.34 -7.10
C GLN A 89 -2.96 -13.47 -8.02
N ASP A 90 -1.84 -13.97 -7.50
CA ASP A 90 -0.63 -14.18 -8.28
C ASP A 90 -0.87 -15.21 -9.38
N ALA A 91 -1.53 -16.34 -9.07
CA ALA A 91 -1.84 -17.39 -10.04
C ALA A 91 -2.61 -16.85 -11.26
N GLU A 92 -3.47 -15.85 -11.07
CA GLU A 92 -4.17 -15.18 -12.18
C GLU A 92 -3.21 -14.30 -13.00
N ARG A 93 -2.36 -13.53 -12.31
CA ARG A 93 -1.38 -12.64 -12.94
C ARG A 93 -0.31 -13.39 -13.73
N LEU A 94 -0.01 -14.64 -13.37
CA LEU A 94 0.93 -15.50 -14.08
C LEU A 94 0.41 -15.99 -15.44
N LYS A 95 -0.90 -15.94 -15.68
CA LYS A 95 -1.48 -16.34 -16.98
C LYS A 95 -1.17 -15.37 -18.10
N THR A 96 -0.89 -14.10 -17.78
CA THR A 96 -0.67 -13.03 -18.74
C THR A 96 0.80 -12.79 -19.08
N LEU A 97 1.74 -13.60 -18.54
CA LEU A 97 3.18 -13.43 -18.73
C LEU A 97 3.72 -14.32 -19.87
N SER A 98 4.75 -13.83 -20.58
CA SER A 98 5.54 -14.61 -21.54
C SER A 98 6.23 -15.82 -20.87
N ILE A 99 6.48 -16.91 -21.62
CA ILE A 99 7.05 -18.17 -21.12
C ILE A 99 8.38 -17.96 -20.37
N MET A 100 9.28 -17.14 -20.92
CA MET A 100 10.59 -16.86 -20.31
C MET A 100 10.47 -16.02 -19.03
N SER A 101 9.57 -15.03 -19.03
CA SER A 101 9.27 -14.21 -17.86
C SER A 101 8.61 -15.02 -16.75
N LYS A 102 7.71 -15.93 -17.13
CA LYS A 102 7.04 -16.85 -16.23
C LYS A 102 8.03 -17.72 -15.46
N GLN A 103 8.95 -18.41 -16.15
CA GLN A 103 9.92 -19.29 -15.48
C GLN A 103 10.81 -18.57 -14.45
N LYS A 104 11.32 -17.38 -14.78
CA LYS A 104 12.16 -16.60 -13.85
C LYS A 104 11.36 -15.98 -12.71
N PHE A 105 10.14 -15.52 -13.02
CA PHE A 105 9.22 -14.98 -12.01
C PHE A 105 8.80 -16.08 -11.02
N ASP A 106 8.46 -17.27 -11.52
CA ASP A 106 8.07 -18.44 -10.73
C ASP A 106 9.12 -18.81 -9.68
N ALA A 107 10.40 -18.85 -10.04
CA ALA A 107 11.47 -19.21 -9.12
C ALA A 107 11.62 -18.21 -7.96
N SER A 108 11.58 -16.91 -8.25
CA SER A 108 11.70 -15.87 -7.23
C SER A 108 10.41 -15.71 -6.41
N ALA A 109 9.24 -15.86 -7.04
CA ALA A 109 7.95 -15.90 -6.37
C ALA A 109 7.85 -17.11 -5.43
N ALA A 110 8.33 -18.29 -5.83
CA ALA A 110 8.37 -19.48 -4.99
C ALA A 110 9.25 -19.28 -3.75
N SER A 111 10.41 -18.62 -3.92
CA SER A 111 11.32 -18.31 -2.81
C SER A 111 10.69 -17.35 -1.80
N ARG A 112 10.03 -16.29 -2.30
CA ARG A 112 9.28 -15.33 -1.48
C ARG A 112 8.08 -15.99 -0.79
N LEU A 113 7.29 -16.78 -1.51
CA LEU A 113 6.13 -17.48 -0.97
C LEU A 113 6.52 -18.47 0.13
N GLN A 114 7.64 -19.16 -0.01
CA GLN A 114 8.12 -20.07 1.03
C GLN A 114 8.56 -19.29 2.29
N ALA A 115 9.16 -18.12 2.13
CA ALA A 115 9.50 -17.24 3.25
C ALA A 115 8.25 -16.70 3.95
N GLU A 116 7.25 -16.28 3.17
CA GLU A 116 5.95 -15.81 3.65
C GLU A 116 5.19 -16.89 4.41
N LYS A 117 5.22 -18.13 3.92
CA LYS A 117 4.64 -19.28 4.63
C LYS A 117 5.33 -19.52 5.97
N ARG A 118 6.67 -19.57 5.99
CA ARG A 118 7.43 -19.71 7.24
C ARG A 118 7.14 -18.57 8.21
N PHE A 119 7.06 -17.35 7.70
CA PHE A 119 6.72 -16.16 8.48
C PHE A 119 5.33 -16.31 9.11
N ALA A 120 4.31 -16.64 8.33
CA ALA A 120 2.95 -16.85 8.82
C ALA A 120 2.88 -17.97 9.86
N ASP A 121 3.53 -19.11 9.61
CA ASP A 121 3.56 -20.24 10.53
C ASP A 121 4.21 -19.87 11.87
N GLU A 122 5.33 -19.13 11.84
CA GLU A 122 6.02 -18.70 13.07
C GLU A 122 5.24 -17.62 13.83
N VAL A 123 4.63 -16.65 13.13
CA VAL A 123 3.76 -15.66 13.79
C VAL A 123 2.55 -16.34 14.42
N ALA A 124 1.88 -17.26 13.72
CA ALA A 124 0.75 -18.01 14.27
C ALA A 124 1.14 -18.80 15.53
N LYS A 125 2.32 -19.43 15.55
CA LYS A 125 2.84 -20.11 16.75
C LYS A 125 3.09 -19.15 17.90
N LEU A 126 3.70 -17.99 17.63
CA LEU A 126 3.97 -16.98 18.65
C LEU A 126 2.66 -16.44 19.24
N MET A 127 1.70 -16.07 18.39
CA MET A 127 0.39 -15.58 18.80
C MET A 127 -0.39 -16.63 19.60
N ALA A 128 -0.35 -17.92 19.19
CA ALA A 128 -0.98 -18.99 19.96
C ALA A 128 -0.33 -19.22 21.34
N ALA A 129 1.01 -19.14 21.40
CA ALA A 129 1.76 -19.28 22.65
C ALA A 129 1.51 -18.09 23.58
N GLU A 130 1.39 -16.88 23.03
CA GLU A 130 1.05 -15.67 23.77
C GLU A 130 -0.39 -15.73 24.29
N ALA A 131 -1.37 -16.05 23.43
CA ALA A 131 -2.75 -16.22 23.82
C ALA A 131 -2.90 -17.22 24.97
N SER A 132 -2.16 -18.34 24.91
CA SER A 132 -2.14 -19.34 25.99
C SER A 132 -1.54 -18.78 27.29
N SER A 133 -0.45 -18.02 27.19
CA SER A 133 0.21 -17.38 28.35
C SER A 133 -0.69 -16.32 28.99
N VAL A 134 -1.35 -15.49 28.19
CA VAL A 134 -2.31 -14.47 28.64
C VAL A 134 -3.55 -15.13 29.26
N ALA A 135 -4.06 -16.20 28.66
CA ALA A 135 -5.22 -16.94 29.19
C ALA A 135 -4.93 -17.63 30.53
N ALA A 136 -3.68 -18.01 30.78
CA ALA A 136 -3.24 -18.63 32.02
C ALA A 136 -3.04 -17.64 33.18
N LEU A 137 -3.12 -16.33 32.91
CA LEU A 137 -3.00 -15.31 33.97
C LEU A 137 -4.17 -15.44 34.95
N PRO A 138 -3.92 -15.33 36.26
CA PRO A 138 -4.99 -15.34 37.24
C PRO A 138 -5.93 -14.16 36.98
N ALA A 139 -7.22 -14.46 36.86
CA ALA A 139 -8.24 -13.42 36.92
C ALA A 139 -8.07 -12.72 38.28
N SER A 140 -7.84 -11.41 38.28
CA SER A 140 -7.82 -10.65 39.53
C SER A 140 -9.10 -10.97 40.31
N PRO A 141 -9.03 -11.29 41.62
CA PRO A 141 -10.23 -11.65 42.38
C PRO A 141 -11.26 -10.53 42.26
N CYS A 142 -12.51 -10.91 41.95
CA CYS A 142 -13.64 -10.00 42.05
C CYS A 142 -13.72 -9.47 43.48
N GLY A 143 -13.25 -8.24 43.70
CA GLY A 143 -13.66 -7.44 44.85
C GLY A 143 -15.18 -7.24 44.80
N PRO A 144 -15.87 -7.16 45.96
CA PRO A 144 -17.32 -7.14 46.00
C PRO A 144 -17.90 -5.96 45.22
N LYS A 145 -19.06 -6.24 44.59
CA LYS A 145 -19.94 -5.33 43.85
C LYS A 145 -19.98 -3.91 44.45
N PRO A 146 -19.71 -2.83 43.68
CA PRO A 146 -19.91 -1.48 44.16
C PRO A 146 -21.40 -1.19 44.40
N GLN A 147 -21.68 -0.67 45.59
CA GLN A 147 -22.95 -0.10 46.07
C GLN A 147 -23.31 1.16 45.26
N PRO A 148 -24.61 1.57 45.17
CA PRO A 148 -25.04 2.63 44.25
C PRO A 148 -24.41 4.00 44.56
N THR A 149 -24.18 4.72 43.48
CA THR A 149 -23.61 6.06 43.29
C THR A 149 -24.11 7.15 44.24
N PRO A 150 -23.21 8.06 44.64
CA PRO A 150 -23.52 9.48 44.60
C PRO A 150 -22.56 10.26 43.68
N THR A 151 -23.18 11.04 42.77
CA THR A 151 -22.71 12.24 42.06
C THR A 151 -21.54 12.12 41.06
N PRO A 152 -21.67 12.63 39.81
CA PRO A 152 -20.63 12.56 38.81
C PRO A 152 -19.43 13.45 39.17
N THR A 153 -18.29 12.81 39.41
CA THR A 153 -16.97 13.45 39.31
C THR A 153 -16.67 13.65 37.81
N PRO A 154 -16.19 14.83 37.36
CA PRO A 154 -15.88 15.04 35.95
C PRO A 154 -14.88 13.98 35.47
N SER A 155 -15.25 13.28 34.40
CA SER A 155 -14.38 12.30 33.72
C SER A 155 -13.06 12.97 33.35
N PRO A 156 -11.90 12.31 33.50
CA PRO A 156 -10.73 12.71 32.73
C PRO A 156 -11.12 12.64 31.26
N THR A 157 -10.89 13.75 30.57
CA THR A 157 -11.08 13.89 29.12
C THR A 157 -10.29 12.76 28.45
N PRO A 158 -10.87 12.00 27.50
CA PRO A 158 -10.07 11.08 26.70
C PRO A 158 -8.92 11.87 26.08
N SER A 159 -7.69 11.38 26.25
CA SER A 159 -6.57 11.87 25.46
C SER A 159 -7.02 11.84 23.99
N PRO A 160 -6.88 12.94 23.24
CA PRO A 160 -7.30 12.95 21.85
C PRO A 160 -6.60 11.79 21.16
N SER A 161 -7.40 10.95 20.49
CA SER A 161 -6.91 10.11 19.42
C SER A 161 -5.98 10.97 18.55
N PRO A 162 -4.83 10.48 18.07
CA PRO A 162 -4.07 11.22 17.08
C PRO A 162 -5.05 11.64 16.01
N THR A 163 -5.21 12.96 15.86
CA THR A 163 -5.99 13.52 14.78
C THR A 163 -5.42 12.89 13.51
N PRO A 164 -6.24 12.24 12.66
CA PRO A 164 -5.75 11.81 11.36
C PRO A 164 -5.04 13.02 10.75
N SER A 165 -3.79 12.82 10.33
CA SER A 165 -3.03 13.89 9.67
C SER A 165 -3.97 14.46 8.61
N PRO A 166 -4.22 15.79 8.61
CA PRO A 166 -5.21 16.36 7.71
C PRO A 166 -4.86 15.90 6.30
N VAL A 167 -5.84 15.28 5.64
CA VAL A 167 -5.72 15.01 4.21
C VAL A 167 -5.47 16.38 3.59
N PRO A 168 -4.35 16.58 2.87
CA PRO A 168 -4.03 17.88 2.30
C PRO A 168 -5.21 18.34 1.47
N SER A 169 -5.58 19.62 1.61
CA SER A 169 -6.64 20.16 0.78
C SER A 169 -6.23 20.07 -0.70
N LEU A 170 -7.21 20.06 -1.61
CA LEU A 170 -6.88 20.06 -3.04
C LEU A 170 -6.01 21.28 -3.39
N ASP A 171 -6.21 22.43 -2.74
CA ASP A 171 -5.37 23.62 -2.90
C ASP A 171 -3.92 23.39 -2.42
N ASP A 172 -3.71 22.69 -1.30
CA ASP A 172 -2.36 22.34 -0.80
C ASP A 172 -1.65 21.40 -1.78
N VAL A 173 -2.39 20.43 -2.34
CA VAL A 173 -1.88 19.52 -3.36
C VAL A 173 -1.48 20.30 -4.61
N ILE A 174 -2.34 21.21 -5.08
CA ILE A 174 -2.06 22.05 -6.25
C ILE A 174 -0.82 22.91 -6.04
N ALA A 175 -0.65 23.48 -4.84
CA ALA A 175 0.54 24.26 -4.49
C ALA A 175 1.83 23.43 -4.50
N SER A 176 1.75 22.13 -4.18
CA SER A 176 2.91 21.22 -4.16
C SER A 176 3.22 20.53 -5.50
N LEU A 177 2.32 20.62 -6.49
CA LEU A 177 2.47 20.00 -7.82
C LEU A 177 3.80 20.29 -8.52
N PRO A 178 4.35 21.53 -8.53
CA PRO A 178 5.61 21.80 -9.22
C PRO A 178 6.75 20.92 -8.71
N GLY A 179 6.86 20.77 -7.38
CA GLY A 179 7.88 19.93 -6.75
C GLY A 179 7.64 18.44 -7.01
N TYR A 180 6.38 18.00 -6.93
CA TYR A 180 6.01 16.63 -7.26
C TYR A 180 6.36 16.25 -8.71
N LEU A 181 6.02 17.10 -9.68
CA LEU A 181 6.24 16.83 -11.10
C LEU A 181 7.73 16.85 -11.48
N GLN A 182 8.54 17.70 -10.83
CA GLN A 182 10.00 17.67 -11.00
C GLN A 182 10.63 16.36 -10.54
N ILE A 183 10.06 15.71 -9.52
CA ILE A 183 10.54 14.42 -9.02
C ILE A 183 10.04 13.28 -9.91
N THR A 184 8.76 13.29 -10.28
CA THR A 184 8.11 12.15 -10.94
C THR A 184 8.30 12.13 -12.45
N ILE A 185 8.36 13.30 -13.10
CA ILE A 185 8.50 13.43 -14.57
C ILE A 185 9.49 14.55 -14.96
N PRO A 186 10.76 14.50 -14.50
CA PRO A 186 11.73 15.57 -14.68
C PRO A 186 11.88 16.02 -16.14
N ASP A 187 11.91 15.08 -17.09
CA ASP A 187 12.10 15.37 -18.51
C ASP A 187 10.92 16.15 -19.12
N ALA A 188 9.69 15.85 -18.69
CA ALA A 188 8.49 16.50 -19.20
C ALA A 188 8.37 17.95 -18.71
N VAL A 189 8.89 18.24 -17.52
CA VAL A 189 8.86 19.59 -16.92
C VAL A 189 10.15 20.38 -17.11
N ALA A 190 11.23 19.77 -17.62
CA ALA A 190 12.53 20.42 -17.81
C ALA A 190 12.49 21.68 -18.70
N ARG A 191 11.47 21.79 -19.56
CA ARG A 191 11.26 22.95 -20.45
C ARG A 191 10.61 24.16 -19.78
N TYR A 192 10.14 24.01 -18.54
CA TYR A 192 9.49 25.08 -17.79
C TYR A 192 10.48 25.68 -16.78
N ASP A 193 10.56 27.00 -16.71
CA ASP A 193 11.12 27.67 -15.54
C ASP A 193 10.18 27.50 -14.32
N ALA A 194 10.69 27.84 -13.12
CA ALA A 194 9.95 27.63 -11.88
C ALA A 194 8.59 28.37 -11.85
N ASP A 195 8.52 29.58 -12.39
CA ASP A 195 7.30 30.39 -12.40
C ASP A 195 6.29 29.85 -13.42
N SER A 196 6.75 29.52 -14.63
CA SER A 196 5.93 28.90 -15.67
C SER A 196 5.40 27.52 -15.25
N LEU A 197 6.21 26.73 -14.53
CA LEU A 197 5.79 25.44 -14.00
C LEU A 197 4.74 25.60 -12.90
N ALA A 198 4.89 26.58 -12.01
CA ALA A 198 3.89 26.87 -10.98
C ALA A 198 2.55 27.27 -11.59
N ILE A 199 2.56 28.14 -12.61
CA ILE A 199 1.35 28.58 -13.31
C ILE A 199 0.69 27.39 -14.05
N ALA A 200 1.47 26.61 -14.79
CA ALA A 200 0.96 25.47 -15.54
C ALA A 200 0.42 24.36 -14.61
N SER A 201 1.09 24.10 -13.48
CA SER A 201 0.67 23.13 -12.48
C SER A 201 -0.64 23.55 -11.82
N LYS A 202 -0.78 24.85 -11.49
CA LYS A 202 -2.04 25.40 -10.98
C LYS A 202 -3.18 25.27 -11.98
N ALA A 203 -2.93 25.61 -13.25
CA ALA A 203 -3.93 25.48 -14.31
C ALA A 203 -4.38 24.01 -14.50
N ALA A 204 -3.46 23.06 -14.42
CA ALA A 204 -3.77 21.63 -14.49
C ALA A 204 -4.60 21.17 -13.27
N GLY A 205 -4.26 21.61 -12.07
CA GLY A 205 -5.02 21.37 -10.85
C GLY A 205 -6.45 21.91 -10.92
N ASP A 206 -6.61 23.17 -11.33
CA ASP A 206 -7.93 23.80 -11.50
C ASP A 206 -8.75 23.09 -12.59
N ALA A 207 -8.11 22.61 -13.65
CA ALA A 207 -8.76 21.83 -14.70
C ALA A 207 -9.25 20.46 -14.20
N ALA A 208 -8.45 19.78 -13.35
CA ALA A 208 -8.86 18.55 -12.70
C ALA A 208 -10.11 18.76 -11.81
N ILE A 209 -10.14 19.83 -11.02
CA ILE A 209 -11.31 20.18 -10.20
C ILE A 209 -12.53 20.46 -11.08
N ARG A 210 -12.38 21.20 -12.18
CA ARG A 210 -13.49 21.45 -13.14
C ARG A 210 -14.01 20.16 -13.78
N LEU A 211 -13.16 19.16 -13.95
CA LEU A 211 -13.54 17.84 -14.46
C LEU A 211 -14.27 16.98 -13.41
N GLY A 212 -14.23 17.41 -12.14
CA GLY A 212 -14.96 16.79 -11.03
C GLY A 212 -14.11 15.95 -10.08
N VAL A 213 -12.76 16.02 -10.19
CA VAL A 213 -11.81 15.31 -9.32
C VAL A 213 -12.00 15.69 -7.88
N LYS A 214 -11.98 14.69 -6.99
CA LYS A 214 -12.24 14.90 -5.56
C LYS A 214 -11.08 14.48 -4.66
N THR A 215 -10.09 13.79 -5.19
CA THR A 215 -8.98 13.24 -4.39
C THR A 215 -7.65 13.94 -4.70
N PRO A 216 -6.74 14.06 -3.71
CA PRO A 216 -5.36 14.46 -3.93
C PRO A 216 -4.67 13.69 -5.07
N ASP A 217 -4.84 12.36 -5.07
CA ASP A 217 -4.21 11.48 -6.05
C ASP A 217 -4.73 11.78 -7.47
N GLY A 218 -6.03 12.00 -7.63
CA GLY A 218 -6.63 12.39 -8.91
C GLY A 218 -6.10 13.72 -9.44
N ILE A 219 -5.78 14.69 -8.57
CA ILE A 219 -5.14 15.96 -8.97
C ILE A 219 -3.74 15.69 -9.50
N THR A 220 -2.94 14.89 -8.77
CA THR A 220 -1.56 14.56 -9.17
C THR A 220 -1.52 13.73 -10.45
N ASP A 221 -2.43 12.78 -10.63
CA ASP A 221 -2.54 11.96 -11.83
C ASP A 221 -2.94 12.81 -13.04
N TYR A 222 -3.95 13.67 -12.90
CA TYR A 222 -4.38 14.56 -13.98
C TYR A 222 -3.28 15.52 -14.42
N ALA A 223 -2.56 16.12 -13.46
CA ALA A 223 -1.42 16.96 -13.77
C ALA A 223 -0.33 16.15 -14.51
N THR A 224 0.04 14.98 -13.98
CA THR A 224 1.03 14.10 -14.62
C THR A 224 0.66 13.75 -16.05
N ILE A 225 -0.62 13.45 -16.31
CA ILE A 225 -1.16 13.20 -17.64
C ILE A 225 -0.95 14.39 -18.58
N GLN A 226 -1.32 15.61 -18.15
CA GLN A 226 -1.21 16.81 -18.98
C GLN A 226 0.24 17.17 -19.32
N PHE A 227 1.17 17.00 -18.37
CA PHE A 227 2.57 17.32 -18.60
C PHE A 227 3.29 16.23 -19.42
N ALA A 228 3.03 14.95 -19.16
CA ALA A 228 3.66 13.84 -19.87
C ALA A 228 3.05 13.58 -21.25
N GLY A 229 1.73 13.72 -21.38
CA GLY A 229 0.99 13.47 -22.62
C GLY A 229 0.79 14.69 -23.51
N GLY A 230 1.13 15.88 -23.01
CA GLY A 230 0.89 17.15 -23.66
C GLY A 230 -0.52 17.73 -23.40
N PRO A 231 -0.73 19.02 -23.72
CA PRO A 231 -1.95 19.75 -23.33
C PRO A 231 -3.23 19.17 -23.95
N ASP A 232 -3.13 18.52 -25.11
CA ASP A 232 -4.26 17.97 -25.86
C ASP A 232 -4.55 16.50 -25.53
N ILE A 233 -3.83 15.90 -24.57
CA ILE A 233 -3.94 14.47 -24.27
C ILE A 233 -5.38 14.05 -23.95
N THR A 234 -6.11 14.87 -23.18
CA THR A 234 -7.51 14.62 -22.80
C THR A 234 -8.49 14.77 -23.96
N SER A 235 -8.08 15.43 -25.04
CA SER A 235 -8.84 15.56 -26.29
C SER A 235 -8.59 14.41 -27.26
N GLN A 236 -7.57 13.58 -27.03
CA GLN A 236 -7.29 12.44 -27.90
C GLN A 236 -8.45 11.43 -27.84
N PRO A 237 -8.85 10.79 -28.96
CA PRO A 237 -10.03 9.94 -29.01
C PRO A 237 -10.05 8.83 -27.95
N TRP A 238 -8.90 8.21 -27.71
CA TRP A 238 -8.77 7.14 -26.73
C TRP A 238 -8.85 7.65 -25.28
N ALA A 239 -8.32 8.84 -25.00
CA ALA A 239 -8.32 9.43 -23.67
C ALA A 239 -9.71 10.00 -23.34
N SER A 240 -10.32 10.66 -24.31
CA SER A 240 -11.69 11.16 -24.22
C SER A 240 -12.70 10.01 -24.00
N ALA A 241 -12.47 8.85 -24.63
CA ALA A 241 -13.28 7.66 -24.40
C ALA A 241 -13.21 7.18 -22.95
N ILE A 242 -12.02 7.12 -22.36
CA ILE A 242 -11.83 6.72 -20.94
C ILE A 242 -12.52 7.71 -19.99
N LEU A 243 -12.32 9.01 -20.21
CA LEU A 243 -12.91 10.04 -19.33
C LEU A 243 -14.44 10.06 -19.38
N LYS A 244 -15.03 9.75 -20.54
CA LYS A 244 -16.50 9.75 -20.73
C LYS A 244 -17.17 8.44 -20.30
N ASP A 245 -16.43 7.35 -20.17
CA ASP A 245 -17.00 6.06 -19.83
C ASP A 245 -17.42 6.00 -18.35
N ALA A 246 -18.73 6.17 -18.11
CA ALA A 246 -19.28 6.11 -16.78
C ALA A 246 -19.26 4.71 -16.13
N GLY A 247 -19.04 3.66 -16.92
CA GLY A 247 -18.88 2.30 -16.43
C GLY A 247 -17.54 2.06 -15.72
N LEU A 248 -16.55 2.94 -15.92
CA LEU A 248 -15.21 2.82 -15.32
C LEU A 248 -15.10 3.40 -13.90
N GLY A 249 -16.21 3.87 -13.32
CA GLY A 249 -16.26 4.39 -11.96
C GLY A 249 -16.26 5.91 -11.88
N THR A 250 -15.69 6.43 -10.79
CA THR A 250 -15.60 7.88 -10.55
C THR A 250 -14.66 8.55 -11.55
N ILE A 251 -14.64 9.89 -11.58
CA ILE A 251 -13.69 10.59 -12.44
C ILE A 251 -12.24 10.35 -11.98
N ASP A 252 -12.01 10.20 -10.67
CA ASP A 252 -10.72 9.83 -10.11
C ASP A 252 -10.26 8.44 -10.64
N ASP A 253 -11.17 7.45 -10.68
CA ASP A 253 -10.88 6.12 -11.25
C ASP A 253 -10.52 6.20 -12.74
N ARG A 254 -11.28 7.00 -13.51
CA ARG A 254 -11.03 7.20 -14.94
C ARG A 254 -9.70 7.89 -15.21
N ILE A 255 -9.30 8.83 -14.35
CA ILE A 255 -8.02 9.52 -14.44
C ILE A 255 -6.87 8.57 -14.10
N ALA A 256 -7.01 7.72 -13.08
CA ALA A 256 -6.02 6.70 -12.78
C ALA A 256 -5.83 5.71 -13.95
N ILE A 257 -6.94 5.29 -14.59
CA ILE A 257 -6.91 4.44 -15.80
C ILE A 257 -6.24 5.18 -16.96
N LEU A 258 -6.54 6.47 -17.15
CA LEU A 258 -5.93 7.30 -18.18
C LEU A 258 -4.42 7.45 -17.96
N ASN A 259 -3.97 7.66 -16.72
CA ASN A 259 -2.54 7.78 -16.38
C ASN A 259 -1.80 6.49 -16.74
N ASN A 260 -2.34 5.34 -16.31
CA ASN A 260 -1.78 4.03 -16.64
C ASN A 260 -1.73 3.78 -18.17
N ALA A 261 -2.79 4.15 -18.89
CA ALA A 261 -2.85 4.01 -20.34
C ALA A 261 -1.86 4.93 -21.08
N LEU A 262 -1.62 6.14 -20.57
CA LEU A 262 -0.60 7.05 -21.10
C LEU A 262 0.81 6.50 -20.86
N GLN A 263 1.11 6.06 -19.64
CA GLN A 263 2.42 5.48 -19.31
C GLN A 263 2.73 4.25 -20.18
N ALA A 264 1.75 3.37 -20.38
CA ALA A 264 1.89 2.23 -21.28
C ALA A 264 2.25 2.66 -22.71
N ARG A 265 1.64 3.75 -23.22
CA ARG A 265 1.96 4.28 -24.55
C ARG A 265 3.33 4.91 -24.65
N LEU A 266 3.75 5.65 -23.62
CA LEU A 266 5.09 6.26 -23.58
C LEU A 266 6.19 5.19 -23.56
N LEU A 267 5.99 4.11 -22.79
CA LEU A 267 6.90 2.96 -22.77
C LEU A 267 6.98 2.26 -24.14
N MET A 268 5.86 2.14 -24.85
CA MET A 268 5.83 1.57 -26.21
C MET A 268 6.55 2.48 -27.22
N ALA A 269 6.42 3.81 -27.09
CA ALA A 269 7.10 4.77 -27.96
C ALA A 269 8.62 4.74 -27.77
N ASP A 270 9.09 4.63 -26.53
CA ASP A 270 10.52 4.54 -26.21
C ASP A 270 11.13 3.22 -26.75
N ALA A 271 10.41 2.11 -26.62
CA ALA A 271 10.81 0.83 -27.19
C ALA A 271 10.93 0.85 -28.73
N MET A 272 10.14 1.68 -29.42
CA MET A 272 10.23 1.83 -30.88
C MET A 272 11.35 2.78 -31.34
N ASN A 273 11.76 3.74 -30.51
CA ASN A 273 12.84 4.68 -30.84
C ASN A 273 14.25 4.14 -30.54
N GLY A 274 14.37 3.05 -29.76
CA GLY A 274 15.64 2.45 -29.34
C GLY A 274 16.34 1.50 -30.33
N SER A 275 15.93 1.43 -31.61
CA SER A 275 16.56 0.53 -32.59
C SER A 275 17.49 1.27 -33.57
N PRO A 276 18.83 1.21 -33.44
CA PRO A 276 19.70 1.45 -34.57
C PRO A 276 19.69 0.18 -35.45
N SER A 277 19.07 0.27 -36.63
CA SER A 277 19.23 -0.74 -37.68
C SER A 277 20.72 -0.89 -38.02
N PRO A 278 21.35 -2.07 -37.91
CA PRO A 278 22.56 -2.33 -38.64
C PRO A 278 22.17 -2.64 -40.07
N ALA A 279 22.41 -1.70 -40.98
CA ALA A 279 22.41 -2.00 -42.40
C ALA A 279 23.43 -3.14 -42.66
N PRO A 280 23.09 -4.19 -43.41
CA PRO A 280 24.06 -5.22 -43.76
C PRO A 280 25.01 -4.63 -44.80
N THR A 281 26.25 -4.34 -44.40
CA THR A 281 27.31 -3.99 -45.33
C THR A 281 27.66 -5.23 -46.15
N SER A 282 27.20 -5.27 -47.40
CA SER A 282 27.70 -6.23 -48.38
C SER A 282 29.13 -5.89 -48.75
N ARG A 283 30.09 -6.75 -48.39
CA ARG A 283 31.21 -7.12 -49.27
C ARG A 283 31.88 -8.41 -48.82
#